data_AF-A0A6B9TA28-F1
#
_entry.id   AF-A0A6B9TA28-F1
#
_cell.length_a   1.000
_cell.length_b   1.000
_cell.length_c   1.000
_cell.angle_alpha   90.00
_cell.angle_beta   90.00
_cell.angle_gamma   90.00
#
_symmetry.space_group_name_H-M   'P 1'
#
loop_
_entity.id
_entity.type
_entity.pdbx_description
1 polymer ?
#
loop_
_entity_poly.entity_id
_entity_poly.type
_entity_poly.pdbx_seq_one_letter_code
_entity_poly.pdbx_strand_id
1 'polypeptide(L)'
;MHLGKRVHGYSMTEDQRHILDGIVGIVRERKPDAMLIAGDVYDRAVPTEEAVRMFGDFLEKVTAEGCEVYVISGNHDSGARLEFCGPILGRSGVHIAGEFSGRAERIDTEDEYGKLSIYMLPYFKVSEVRTLMDADVQGYGGAMDLVMRESGVDPAGRNILVAHQFFAGSGLPQTSESEEQRPEVGGIECIPVDSLAAFDYVALGHLHIPQRVGRDTVRYSGSPLKYSGSEALTPKSVVLADIRDKGDVSVELVPLVPLRDLRVLRGSLNDIVHAGLDEVTGRDDYIIAELNEAPGQGVSELYKVYPHTMNVTVASRDRPSGTPGAVEMDRAVTVHPADLFAEFYRDMTGEELNDYQREILKDCIYVGGGEE
;
A
#
# COMPACT_ATOMS: atom_id res chain seq x y z
N MET A 1 -5.22 -2.22 -0.53
CA MET A 1 -5.29 -3.07 -1.75
C MET A 1 -4.59 -2.44 -2.94
N HIS A 2 -4.83 -1.16 -3.21
CA HIS A 2 -4.31 -0.39 -4.34
C HIS A 2 -4.61 -1.01 -5.71
N LEU A 3 -5.85 -1.39 -5.96
CA LEU A 3 -6.24 -1.96 -7.25
C LEU A 3 -5.91 -1.00 -8.39
N GLY A 4 -5.27 -1.54 -9.44
CA GLY A 4 -4.77 -0.76 -10.59
C GLY A 4 -3.38 -0.16 -10.40
N LYS A 5 -2.65 -0.51 -9.32
CA LYS A 5 -1.30 -0.03 -9.06
C LYS A 5 -0.32 -0.44 -10.17
N ARG A 6 0.64 0.46 -10.43
CA ARG A 6 1.82 0.19 -11.24
C ARG A 6 3.07 0.33 -10.40
N VAL A 7 4.01 -0.60 -10.52
CA VAL A 7 5.29 -0.60 -9.79
C VAL A 7 6.42 -0.56 -10.81
N HIS A 8 7.27 0.47 -10.74
CA HIS A 8 8.33 0.74 -11.74
C HIS A 8 7.85 0.64 -13.20
N GLY A 9 6.63 1.08 -13.48
CA GLY A 9 6.03 1.05 -14.81
C GLY A 9 5.32 -0.26 -15.18
N TYR A 10 5.51 -1.36 -14.44
CA TYR A 10 4.81 -2.63 -14.63
C TYR A 10 3.40 -2.56 -14.04
N SER A 11 2.41 -3.10 -14.77
CA SER A 11 1.06 -3.24 -14.25
C SER A 11 0.98 -4.43 -13.29
N MET A 12 0.39 -4.23 -12.11
CA MET A 12 0.20 -5.31 -11.14
C MET A 12 -1.15 -6.02 -11.30
N THR A 13 -1.96 -5.65 -12.28
CA THR A 13 -3.35 -6.11 -12.42
C THR A 13 -3.48 -7.64 -12.45
N GLU A 14 -2.63 -8.35 -13.20
CA GLU A 14 -2.72 -9.82 -13.29
C GLU A 14 -2.47 -10.48 -11.92
N ASP A 15 -1.39 -10.06 -11.25
CA ASP A 15 -1.02 -10.50 -9.92
C ASP A 15 -2.08 -10.12 -8.87
N GLN A 16 -2.70 -8.95 -9.01
CA GLN A 16 -3.83 -8.52 -8.18
C GLN A 16 -5.05 -9.44 -8.37
N ARG A 17 -5.40 -9.83 -9.60
CA ARG A 17 -6.48 -10.82 -9.79
C ARG A 17 -6.13 -12.15 -9.14
N HIS A 18 -4.91 -12.64 -9.35
CA HIS A 18 -4.44 -13.90 -8.79
C HIS A 18 -4.55 -13.91 -7.26
N ILE A 19 -4.05 -12.88 -6.59
CA ILE A 19 -4.05 -12.82 -5.13
C ILE A 19 -5.48 -12.70 -4.58
N LEU A 20 -6.35 -11.95 -5.26
CA LEU A 20 -7.76 -11.83 -4.88
C LEU A 20 -8.52 -13.15 -5.04
N ASP A 21 -8.27 -13.89 -6.12
CA ASP A 21 -8.82 -15.24 -6.30
C ASP A 21 -8.32 -16.20 -5.20
N GLY A 22 -7.06 -16.06 -4.78
CA GLY A 22 -6.52 -16.76 -3.62
C GLY A 22 -7.27 -16.43 -2.32
N ILE A 23 -7.58 -15.15 -2.08
CA ILE A 23 -8.37 -14.71 -0.93
C ILE A 23 -9.81 -15.26 -1.00
N VAL A 24 -10.44 -15.26 -2.18
CA VAL A 24 -11.75 -15.90 -2.37
C VAL A 24 -11.69 -17.40 -2.06
N GLY A 25 -10.60 -18.08 -2.44
CA GLY A 25 -10.34 -19.47 -2.07
C GLY A 25 -10.32 -19.68 -0.55
N ILE A 26 -9.65 -18.78 0.18
CA ILE A 26 -9.61 -18.79 1.65
C ILE A 26 -11.02 -18.58 2.23
N VAL A 27 -11.80 -17.64 1.69
CA VAL A 27 -13.20 -17.42 2.13
C VAL A 27 -14.03 -18.68 1.94
N ARG A 28 -13.93 -19.34 0.79
CA ARG A 28 -14.67 -20.59 0.50
C ARG A 28 -14.29 -21.73 1.45
N GLU A 29 -13.01 -21.85 1.77
CA GLU A 29 -12.50 -22.92 2.64
C GLU A 29 -12.82 -22.66 4.11
N ARG A 30 -12.55 -21.43 4.59
CA ARG A 30 -12.62 -21.05 6.00
C ARG A 30 -14.01 -20.56 6.42
N LYS A 31 -14.84 -20.14 5.46
CA LYS A 31 -16.22 -19.66 5.63
C LYS A 31 -16.37 -18.61 6.75
N PRO A 32 -15.61 -17.50 6.71
CA PRO A 32 -15.79 -16.43 7.67
C PRO A 32 -17.17 -15.78 7.49
N ASP A 33 -17.79 -15.34 8.59
CA ASP A 33 -19.06 -14.62 8.56
C ASP A 33 -18.90 -13.23 7.92
N ALA A 34 -17.74 -12.60 8.11
CA ALA A 34 -17.45 -11.27 7.58
C ALA A 34 -16.01 -11.09 7.09
N MET A 35 -15.83 -10.24 6.09
CA MET A 35 -14.56 -9.75 5.57
C MET A 35 -14.45 -8.23 5.83
N LEU A 36 -13.33 -7.81 6.41
CA LEU A 36 -13.04 -6.41 6.71
C LEU A 36 -11.96 -5.89 5.74
N ILE A 37 -12.28 -4.85 4.97
CA ILE A 37 -11.36 -4.17 4.04
C ILE A 37 -11.08 -2.77 4.59
N ALA A 38 -9.92 -2.64 5.23
CA ALA A 38 -9.51 -1.44 5.95
C ALA A 38 -8.92 -0.34 5.03
N GLY A 39 -9.53 -0.06 3.87
CA GLY A 39 -9.15 1.07 3.02
C GLY A 39 -8.04 0.84 2.00
N ASP A 40 -7.73 1.93 1.29
CA ASP A 40 -6.94 1.98 0.06
C ASP A 40 -7.36 0.87 -0.91
N VAL A 41 -8.64 0.83 -1.23
CA VAL A 41 -9.20 -0.13 -2.19
C VAL A 41 -8.53 0.10 -3.54
N TYR A 42 -8.52 1.35 -4.00
CA TYR A 42 -7.92 1.75 -5.26
C TYR A 42 -6.56 2.42 -5.07
N ASP A 43 -5.70 2.37 -6.09
CA ASP A 43 -4.40 3.07 -6.04
C ASP A 43 -4.56 4.60 -6.10
N ARG A 44 -5.66 5.08 -6.69
CA ARG A 44 -5.94 6.50 -6.93
C ARG A 44 -7.42 6.82 -6.75
N ALA A 45 -7.70 8.08 -6.40
CA ALA A 45 -9.06 8.58 -6.16
C ALA A 45 -9.97 8.47 -7.39
N VAL A 46 -9.39 8.54 -8.59
CA VAL A 46 -10.06 8.21 -9.85
C VAL A 46 -9.48 6.87 -10.34
N PRO A 47 -10.14 5.74 -10.03
CA PRO A 47 -9.64 4.42 -10.43
C PRO A 47 -9.80 4.18 -11.93
N THR A 48 -9.00 3.25 -12.46
CA THR A 48 -9.18 2.75 -13.83
C THR A 48 -10.41 1.86 -13.92
N GLU A 49 -10.99 1.73 -15.11
CA GLU A 49 -12.11 0.82 -15.35
C GLU A 49 -11.78 -0.63 -14.96
N GLU A 50 -10.55 -1.07 -15.25
CA GLU A 50 -10.09 -2.41 -14.91
C GLU A 50 -10.05 -2.65 -13.39
N ALA A 51 -9.63 -1.65 -12.61
CA ALA A 51 -9.63 -1.75 -11.15
C ALA A 51 -11.05 -1.81 -10.58
N VAL A 52 -11.97 -1.00 -11.11
CA VAL A 52 -13.39 -1.00 -10.71
C VAL A 52 -14.04 -2.36 -10.99
N ARG A 53 -13.83 -2.92 -12.18
CA ARG A 53 -14.34 -4.25 -12.53
C ARG A 53 -13.74 -5.33 -11.63
N MET A 54 -12.43 -5.29 -11.38
CA MET A 54 -11.76 -6.25 -10.50
C MET A 54 -12.33 -6.24 -9.09
N PHE A 55 -12.61 -5.05 -8.53
CA PHE A 55 -13.23 -4.95 -7.21
C PHE A 55 -14.66 -5.49 -7.20
N GLY A 56 -15.46 -5.15 -8.21
CA GLY A 56 -16.81 -5.67 -8.37
C GLY A 56 -16.85 -7.20 -8.44
N ASP A 57 -16.02 -7.79 -9.29
CA ASP A 57 -15.90 -9.25 -9.44
C ASP A 57 -15.45 -9.93 -8.13
N PHE A 58 -14.54 -9.28 -7.38
CA PHE A 58 -14.09 -9.77 -6.07
C PHE A 58 -15.22 -9.76 -5.05
N LEU A 59 -15.96 -8.65 -4.92
CA LEU A 59 -17.09 -8.53 -4.00
C LEU A 59 -18.20 -9.54 -4.33
N GLU A 60 -18.52 -9.72 -5.61
CA GLU A 60 -19.49 -10.71 -6.05
C GLU A 60 -19.07 -12.13 -5.63
N LYS A 61 -17.81 -12.50 -5.84
CA LYS A 61 -17.29 -13.81 -5.44
C LYS A 61 -17.32 -14.03 -3.93
N VAL A 62 -16.95 -13.03 -3.12
CA VAL A 62 -16.95 -13.14 -1.65
C VAL A 62 -18.38 -13.26 -1.11
N THR A 63 -19.28 -12.40 -1.57
CA THR A 63 -20.69 -12.41 -1.13
C THR A 63 -21.45 -13.65 -1.60
N ALA A 64 -21.09 -14.24 -2.74
CA ALA A 64 -21.65 -15.51 -3.20
C ALA A 64 -21.34 -16.69 -2.25
N GLU A 65 -20.27 -16.60 -1.45
CA GLU A 65 -19.96 -17.59 -0.40
C GLU A 65 -20.71 -17.31 0.92
N GLY A 66 -21.58 -16.28 0.96
CA GLY A 66 -22.36 -15.90 2.14
C GLY A 66 -21.60 -15.04 3.15
N CYS A 67 -20.43 -14.53 2.77
CA CYS A 67 -19.60 -13.66 3.62
C CYS A 67 -20.01 -12.20 3.46
N GLU A 68 -20.34 -11.52 4.56
CA GLU A 68 -20.60 -10.08 4.54
C GLU A 68 -19.29 -9.30 4.38
N VAL A 69 -19.31 -8.17 3.70
CA VAL A 69 -18.11 -7.36 3.43
C VAL A 69 -18.28 -5.97 4.01
N TYR A 70 -17.32 -5.54 4.80
CA TYR A 70 -17.26 -4.22 5.42
C TYR A 70 -16.05 -3.47 4.89
N VAL A 71 -16.26 -2.36 4.21
CA VAL A 71 -15.23 -1.62 3.49
C VAL A 71 -15.22 -0.18 3.99
N ILE A 72 -14.03 0.32 4.29
CA ILE A 72 -13.81 1.76 4.51
C ILE A 72 -12.97 2.35 3.39
N SER A 73 -13.02 3.67 3.19
CA SER A 73 -12.07 4.36 2.31
C SER A 73 -10.74 4.63 3.03
N GLY A 74 -9.64 4.54 2.29
CA GLY A 74 -8.32 5.01 2.72
C GLY A 74 -7.99 6.41 2.19
N ASN A 75 -6.74 6.84 2.35
CA ASN A 75 -6.30 8.16 1.89
C ASN A 75 -6.12 8.25 0.36
N HIS A 76 -6.04 7.13 -0.34
CA HIS A 76 -5.99 7.10 -1.81
C HIS A 76 -7.37 7.09 -2.46
N ASP A 77 -8.38 6.63 -1.74
CA ASP A 77 -9.73 6.44 -2.27
C ASP A 77 -10.48 7.79 -2.34
N SER A 78 -11.44 7.87 -3.27
CA SER A 78 -12.48 8.88 -3.18
C SER A 78 -13.67 8.30 -2.41
N GLY A 79 -13.87 8.75 -1.17
CA GLY A 79 -14.97 8.30 -0.31
C GLY A 79 -16.32 8.32 -1.00
N ALA A 80 -16.71 9.46 -1.57
CA ALA A 80 -17.97 9.60 -2.32
C ALA A 80 -18.12 8.63 -3.51
N ARG A 81 -17.03 8.32 -4.22
CA ARG A 81 -17.08 7.37 -5.35
C ARG A 81 -17.19 5.93 -4.87
N LEU A 82 -16.47 5.59 -3.81
CA LEU A 82 -16.50 4.25 -3.21
C LEU A 82 -17.88 3.96 -2.62
N GLU A 83 -18.50 4.94 -1.96
CA GLU A 83 -19.80 4.82 -1.29
C GLU A 83 -21.02 5.09 -2.20
N PHE A 84 -20.83 5.49 -3.46
CA PHE A 84 -21.92 5.94 -4.36
C PHE A 84 -23.16 5.00 -4.39
N CYS A 85 -22.96 3.69 -4.23
CA CYS A 85 -24.04 2.70 -4.17
C CYS A 85 -24.20 2.00 -2.80
N GLY A 86 -23.54 2.48 -1.75
CA GLY A 86 -23.47 1.85 -0.42
C GLY A 86 -24.83 1.41 0.14
N PRO A 87 -25.87 2.27 0.18
CA PRO A 87 -27.18 1.88 0.68
C PRO A 87 -27.88 0.76 -0.11
N ILE A 88 -27.56 0.61 -1.40
CA ILE A 88 -28.10 -0.46 -2.26
C ILE A 88 -27.31 -1.76 -2.03
N LEU A 89 -25.98 -1.64 -1.99
CA LEU A 89 -25.05 -2.75 -1.77
C LEU A 89 -25.19 -3.38 -0.38
N GLY A 90 -25.51 -2.58 0.63
CA GLY A 90 -25.72 -3.07 2.01
C GLY A 90 -26.86 -4.09 2.13
N ARG A 91 -27.84 -4.06 1.21
CA ARG A 91 -28.91 -5.08 1.15
C ARG A 91 -28.43 -6.44 0.64
N SER A 92 -27.25 -6.47 0.02
CA SER A 92 -26.60 -7.66 -0.53
C SER A 92 -25.37 -8.06 0.31
N GLY A 93 -25.26 -7.55 1.55
CA GLY A 93 -24.17 -7.88 2.47
C GLY A 93 -22.86 -7.12 2.21
N VAL A 94 -22.88 -6.00 1.47
CA VAL A 94 -21.68 -5.17 1.26
C VAL A 94 -21.91 -3.78 1.87
N HIS A 95 -21.26 -3.51 2.99
CA HIS A 95 -21.33 -2.28 3.76
C HIS A 95 -20.10 -1.42 3.48
N ILE A 96 -20.32 -0.17 3.08
CA ILE A 96 -19.24 0.74 2.69
C ILE A 96 -19.41 2.05 3.46
N ALA A 97 -18.40 2.41 4.25
CA ALA A 97 -18.25 3.77 4.76
C ALA A 97 -17.17 4.49 3.93
N GLY A 98 -17.59 5.43 3.08
CA GLY A 98 -16.68 6.16 2.20
C GLY A 98 -16.27 7.50 2.79
N GLU A 99 -17.24 8.32 3.20
CA GLU A 99 -16.97 9.67 3.69
C GLU A 99 -16.94 9.75 5.22
N PHE A 100 -15.90 10.40 5.76
CA PHE A 100 -15.83 10.65 7.20
C PHE A 100 -16.90 11.67 7.62
N SER A 101 -17.70 11.30 8.63
CA SER A 101 -18.86 12.08 9.09
C SER A 101 -18.73 12.63 10.52
N GLY A 102 -17.51 12.64 11.08
CA GLY A 102 -17.25 13.09 12.47
C GLY A 102 -17.28 11.97 13.51
N ARG A 103 -17.71 10.76 13.13
CA ARG A 103 -17.72 9.55 13.99
C ARG A 103 -17.56 8.30 13.15
N ALA A 104 -17.24 7.18 13.79
CA ALA A 104 -17.29 5.88 13.15
C ALA A 104 -18.75 5.47 12.89
N GLU A 105 -19.04 4.97 11.70
CA GLU A 105 -20.34 4.38 11.38
C GLU A 105 -20.46 3.03 12.08
N ARG A 106 -21.58 2.79 12.76
CA ARG A 106 -21.80 1.57 13.53
C ARG A 106 -22.82 0.69 12.83
N ILE A 107 -22.45 -0.56 12.59
CA ILE A 107 -23.34 -1.63 12.14
C ILE A 107 -23.40 -2.68 13.24
N ASP A 108 -24.62 -3.00 13.67
CA ASP A 108 -24.86 -4.05 14.65
C ASP A 108 -25.20 -5.36 13.93
N THR A 109 -24.53 -6.43 14.31
CA THR A 109 -24.84 -7.81 13.91
C THR A 109 -25.04 -8.68 15.16
N GLU A 110 -25.57 -9.88 14.97
CA GLU A 110 -25.86 -10.82 16.03
C GLU A 110 -25.48 -12.24 15.60
N ASP A 111 -24.73 -12.94 16.44
CA ASP A 111 -24.29 -14.31 16.26
C ASP A 111 -24.64 -15.16 17.50
N GLU A 112 -24.10 -16.38 17.61
CA GLU A 112 -24.34 -17.26 18.76
C GLU A 112 -23.78 -16.73 20.10
N TYR A 113 -22.83 -15.79 20.07
CA TYR A 113 -22.27 -15.09 21.23
C TYR A 113 -22.98 -13.74 21.50
N GLY A 114 -24.08 -13.48 20.78
CA GLY A 114 -24.95 -12.31 20.95
C GLY A 114 -24.54 -11.12 20.08
N LYS A 115 -24.89 -9.91 20.55
CA LYS A 115 -24.69 -8.68 19.77
C LYS A 115 -23.21 -8.36 19.58
N LEU A 116 -22.82 -8.06 18.34
CA LEU A 116 -21.50 -7.60 17.93
C LEU A 116 -21.65 -6.25 17.19
N SER A 117 -20.85 -5.27 17.57
CA SER A 117 -20.88 -3.93 16.95
C SER A 117 -19.63 -3.71 16.11
N ILE A 118 -19.81 -3.50 14.81
CA ILE A 118 -18.73 -3.20 13.86
C ILE A 118 -18.73 -1.69 13.62
N TYR A 119 -17.61 -1.05 13.96
CA TYR A 119 -17.37 0.37 13.76
C TYR A 119 -16.48 0.56 12.55
N MET A 120 -16.96 1.32 11.57
CA MET A 120 -16.28 1.63 10.32
C MET A 120 -15.82 3.09 10.35
N LEU A 121 -14.51 3.30 10.32
CA LEU A 121 -13.91 4.63 10.39
C LEU A 121 -13.00 4.87 9.16
N PRO A 122 -13.51 5.55 8.13
CA PRO A 122 -12.71 5.99 6.99
C PRO A 122 -11.53 6.86 7.41
N TYR A 123 -10.51 6.95 6.54
CA TYR A 123 -9.42 7.90 6.72
C TYR A 123 -9.95 9.33 6.89
N PHE A 124 -9.36 10.09 7.78
CA PHE A 124 -9.69 11.50 7.97
C PHE A 124 -8.45 12.32 8.27
N LYS A 125 -8.53 13.63 8.00
CA LYS A 125 -7.53 14.63 8.42
C LYS A 125 -8.01 15.38 9.65
N VAL A 126 -7.05 15.85 10.46
CA VAL A 126 -7.34 16.70 11.63
C VAL A 126 -8.16 17.95 11.25
N SER A 127 -7.93 18.52 10.06
CA SER A 127 -8.71 19.65 9.55
C SER A 127 -10.20 19.31 9.36
N GLU A 128 -10.52 18.09 8.93
CA GLU A 128 -11.91 17.66 8.75
C GLU A 128 -12.61 17.51 10.09
N VAL A 129 -11.93 16.96 11.10
CA VAL A 129 -12.43 16.91 12.48
C VAL A 129 -12.71 18.33 13.00
N ARG A 130 -11.77 19.27 12.83
CA ARG A 130 -11.96 20.67 13.23
C ARG A 130 -13.17 21.32 12.57
N THR A 131 -13.34 21.10 11.26
CA THR A 131 -14.42 21.72 10.48
C THR A 131 -15.79 21.07 10.73
N LEU A 132 -15.87 19.73 10.72
CA LEU A 132 -17.13 19.00 10.84
C LEU A 132 -17.68 19.04 12.26
N MET A 133 -16.80 19.05 13.26
CA MET A 133 -17.17 18.92 14.67
C MET A 133 -17.06 20.23 15.45
N ASP A 134 -16.70 21.33 14.77
CA ASP A 134 -16.49 22.66 15.36
C ASP A 134 -15.61 22.61 16.62
N ALA A 135 -14.48 21.91 16.52
CA ALA A 135 -13.62 21.59 17.66
C ALA A 135 -12.17 22.04 17.43
N ASP A 136 -11.56 22.63 18.45
CA ASP A 136 -10.12 22.94 18.45
C ASP A 136 -9.31 21.74 18.98
N VAL A 137 -9.12 20.74 18.12
CA VAL A 137 -8.27 19.58 18.40
C VAL A 137 -6.85 19.82 17.89
N GLN A 138 -5.86 19.35 18.64
CA GLN A 138 -4.46 19.35 18.23
C GLN A 138 -4.02 17.92 17.96
N GLY A 139 -3.34 17.73 16.84
CA GLY A 139 -2.80 16.43 16.48
C GLY A 139 -3.84 15.37 16.11
N TYR A 140 -3.34 14.22 15.64
CA TYR A 140 -4.18 13.08 15.34
C TYR A 140 -4.67 12.35 16.60
N GLY A 141 -3.91 12.36 17.69
CA GLY A 141 -4.32 11.76 18.96
C GLY A 141 -5.58 12.41 19.53
N GLY A 142 -5.56 13.74 19.72
CA GLY A 142 -6.73 14.47 20.22
C GLY A 142 -7.93 14.43 19.28
N ALA A 143 -7.68 14.42 17.96
CA ALA A 143 -8.74 14.23 16.97
C ALA A 143 -9.38 12.84 17.08
N MET A 144 -8.59 11.78 17.24
CA MET A 144 -9.09 10.42 17.40
C MET A 144 -9.88 10.24 18.69
N ASP A 145 -9.41 10.78 19.81
CA ASP A 145 -10.13 10.71 21.09
C ASP A 145 -11.52 11.34 21.00
N LEU A 146 -11.62 12.50 20.31
CA LEU A 146 -12.89 13.16 20.04
C LEU A 146 -13.80 12.28 19.16
N VAL A 147 -13.27 11.72 18.07
CA VAL A 147 -14.01 10.82 17.17
C VAL A 147 -14.52 9.58 17.92
N MET A 148 -13.70 8.96 18.76
CA MET A 148 -14.09 7.80 19.55
C MET A 148 -15.17 8.13 20.58
N ARG A 149 -15.09 9.32 21.19
CA ARG A 149 -16.14 9.81 22.09
C ARG A 149 -17.47 9.99 21.36
N GLU A 150 -17.50 10.65 20.21
CA GLU A 150 -18.74 10.87 19.44
C GLU A 150 -19.29 9.58 18.79
N SER A 151 -18.43 8.57 18.61
CA SER A 151 -18.84 7.24 18.15
C SER A 151 -19.64 6.46 19.21
N GLY A 152 -19.58 6.87 20.49
CA GLY A 152 -20.41 6.28 21.55
C GLY A 152 -20.17 4.79 21.75
N VAL A 153 -18.91 4.36 21.74
CA VAL A 153 -18.53 2.95 21.90
C VAL A 153 -18.89 2.49 23.31
N ASP A 154 -19.67 1.41 23.44
CA ASP A 154 -19.97 0.78 24.72
C ASP A 154 -18.85 -0.21 25.07
N PRO A 155 -17.98 0.07 26.05
CA PRO A 155 -16.85 -0.79 26.35
C PRO A 155 -17.25 -2.17 26.90
N ALA A 156 -18.49 -2.33 27.37
CA ALA A 156 -19.01 -3.62 27.85
C ALA A 156 -19.48 -4.54 26.71
N GLY A 157 -19.77 -3.99 25.52
CA GLY A 157 -20.21 -4.74 24.35
C GLY A 157 -19.05 -5.34 23.54
N ARG A 158 -19.33 -6.35 22.71
CA ARG A 158 -18.37 -6.89 21.74
C ARG A 158 -18.23 -5.90 20.58
N ASN A 159 -17.02 -5.37 20.39
CA ASN A 159 -16.78 -4.27 19.45
C ASN A 159 -15.60 -4.57 18.53
N ILE A 160 -15.79 -4.35 17.23
CA ILE A 160 -14.73 -4.38 16.21
C ILE A 160 -14.58 -2.98 15.64
N LEU A 161 -13.34 -2.54 15.41
CA LEU A 161 -13.08 -1.33 14.62
C LEU A 161 -12.37 -1.69 13.31
N VAL A 162 -12.83 -1.09 12.22
CA VAL A 162 -12.11 -1.02 10.94
C VAL A 162 -11.68 0.43 10.77
N ALA A 163 -10.37 0.68 10.69
CA ALA A 163 -9.84 2.04 10.61
C ALA A 163 -8.62 2.14 9.70
N HIS A 164 -8.43 3.31 9.10
CA HIS A 164 -7.32 3.58 8.20
C HIS A 164 -6.57 4.84 8.65
N GLN A 165 -5.54 4.68 9.51
CA GLN A 165 -4.75 5.78 10.05
C GLN A 165 -3.43 5.27 10.65
N PHE A 166 -2.49 6.17 10.97
CA PHE A 166 -1.25 5.80 11.68
C PHE A 166 -1.44 5.68 13.19
N PHE A 167 -1.57 4.46 13.67
CA PHE A 167 -1.46 4.09 15.08
C PHE A 167 -0.06 3.62 15.47
N ALA A 168 0.37 4.00 16.67
CA ALA A 168 1.62 3.59 17.29
C ALA A 168 1.40 3.10 18.73
N GLY A 169 2.20 2.10 19.13
CA GLY A 169 2.29 1.63 20.50
C GLY A 169 3.50 2.25 21.20
N SER A 170 4.31 1.41 21.85
CA SER A 170 5.56 1.85 22.48
C SER A 170 6.66 2.28 21.49
N GLY A 171 6.49 2.00 20.20
CA GLY A 171 7.42 2.36 19.14
C GLY A 171 6.68 2.76 17.86
N LEU A 172 7.39 3.44 16.96
CA LEU A 172 6.86 3.77 15.64
C LEU A 172 6.60 2.48 14.83
N PRO A 173 5.52 2.45 14.04
CA PRO A 173 5.25 1.30 13.19
C PRO A 173 6.28 1.21 12.06
N GLN A 174 6.46 0.00 11.53
CA GLN A 174 7.27 -0.23 10.34
C GLN A 174 6.54 0.30 9.11
N THR A 175 7.26 1.01 8.24
CA THR A 175 6.73 1.64 7.03
C THR A 175 7.43 1.13 5.78
N SER A 176 6.81 1.32 4.63
CA SER A 176 7.27 0.86 3.33
C SER A 176 7.57 2.02 2.37
N GLU A 177 8.66 1.90 1.61
CA GLU A 177 8.76 2.19 0.17
C GLU A 177 7.57 2.86 -0.53
N SER A 178 6.50 2.08 -0.59
CA SER A 178 5.33 2.36 -1.40
C SER A 178 4.27 3.21 -0.70
N GLU A 179 4.48 3.58 0.57
CA GLU A 179 3.57 4.43 1.33
C GLU A 179 3.95 5.91 1.06
N GLU A 180 3.01 6.67 0.52
CA GLU A 180 3.22 8.09 0.16
C GLU A 180 3.33 9.00 1.38
N GLN A 181 2.54 8.71 2.41
CA GLN A 181 2.61 9.37 3.70
C GLN A 181 3.40 8.44 4.61
N ARG A 182 4.42 8.95 5.30
CA ARG A 182 5.13 8.19 6.33
C ARG A 182 5.31 9.06 7.55
N PRO A 183 5.21 8.51 8.78
CA PRO A 183 5.57 9.22 9.98
C PRO A 183 7.06 9.57 9.95
N GLU A 184 7.35 10.77 9.48
CA GLU A 184 8.65 11.40 9.66
C GLU A 184 8.80 11.85 11.12
N VAL A 185 10.03 11.79 11.62
CA VAL A 185 10.41 12.40 12.89
C VAL A 185 10.10 13.90 12.83
N GLY A 186 8.96 14.29 13.39
CA GLY A 186 8.48 15.68 13.48
C GLY A 186 7.35 16.10 12.53
N GLY A 187 6.79 15.20 11.69
CA GLY A 187 5.82 15.57 10.65
C GLY A 187 4.41 14.95 10.75
N ILE A 188 4.30 13.65 11.04
CA ILE A 188 3.00 12.98 11.25
C ILE A 188 2.94 12.48 12.68
N GLU A 189 2.06 13.08 13.47
CA GLU A 189 1.77 12.59 14.81
C GLU A 189 0.99 11.28 14.70
N CYS A 190 1.59 10.20 15.19
CA CYS A 190 0.91 8.91 15.32
C CYS A 190 -0.17 8.98 16.39
N ILE A 191 -1.21 8.17 16.23
CA ILE A 191 -2.29 8.00 17.18
C ILE A 191 -1.88 6.95 18.21
N PRO A 192 -1.96 7.25 19.51
CA PRO A 192 -1.73 6.26 20.55
C PRO A 192 -2.74 5.11 20.44
N VAL A 193 -2.26 3.87 20.54
CA VAL A 193 -3.13 2.69 20.53
C VAL A 193 -4.14 2.67 21.70
N ASP A 194 -3.89 3.43 22.77
CA ASP A 194 -4.77 3.53 23.94
C ASP A 194 -6.16 4.10 23.60
N SER A 195 -6.27 4.92 22.55
CA SER A 195 -7.56 5.40 22.04
C SER A 195 -8.46 4.26 21.53
N LEU A 196 -7.91 3.05 21.37
CA LEU A 196 -8.60 1.86 20.86
C LEU A 196 -8.99 0.85 21.95
N ALA A 197 -8.88 1.22 23.23
CA ALA A 197 -9.08 0.29 24.36
C ALA A 197 -10.49 -0.34 24.45
N ALA A 198 -11.51 0.31 23.89
CA ALA A 198 -12.90 -0.16 23.94
C ALA A 198 -13.24 -1.29 22.95
N PHE A 199 -12.33 -1.60 22.02
CA PHE A 199 -12.53 -2.60 20.97
C PHE A 199 -11.93 -3.95 21.35
N ASP A 200 -12.53 -5.05 20.94
CA ASP A 200 -11.97 -6.40 21.13
C ASP A 200 -10.95 -6.71 20.05
N TYR A 201 -11.28 -6.36 18.80
CA TYR A 201 -10.42 -6.47 17.63
C TYR A 201 -10.41 -5.17 16.82
N VAL A 202 -9.26 -4.83 16.24
CA VAL A 202 -9.10 -3.65 15.38
C VAL A 202 -8.35 -4.04 14.10
N ALA A 203 -9.05 -3.95 12.98
CA ALA A 203 -8.50 -4.08 11.63
C ALA A 203 -8.00 -2.72 11.15
N LEU A 204 -6.68 -2.56 11.09
CA LEU A 204 -6.02 -1.35 10.60
C LEU A 204 -5.58 -1.53 9.14
N GLY A 205 -5.75 -0.48 8.34
CA GLY A 205 -5.09 -0.33 7.03
C GLY A 205 -4.10 0.83 7.04
N HIS A 206 -3.65 1.27 5.87
CA HIS A 206 -2.65 2.33 5.61
C HIS A 206 -1.20 1.82 5.48
N LEU A 207 -0.77 0.94 6.39
CA LEU A 207 0.57 0.35 6.32
C LEU A 207 0.58 -0.92 5.48
N HIS A 208 1.61 -1.09 4.66
CA HIS A 208 1.75 -2.21 3.73
C HIS A 208 2.48 -3.40 4.36
N ILE A 209 3.24 -3.16 5.43
CA ILE A 209 3.91 -4.20 6.21
C ILE A 209 2.94 -4.73 7.27
N PRO A 210 2.57 -6.03 7.23
CA PRO A 210 1.70 -6.64 8.24
C PRO A 210 2.37 -6.61 9.62
N GLN A 211 1.69 -6.06 10.62
CA GLN A 211 2.23 -5.95 11.97
C GLN A 211 1.13 -5.75 13.02
N ARG A 212 1.44 -6.09 14.28
CA ARG A 212 0.59 -5.77 15.44
C ARG A 212 1.03 -4.47 16.09
N VAL A 213 0.10 -3.77 16.74
CA VAL A 213 0.37 -2.52 17.45
C VAL A 213 -0.12 -2.63 18.89
N GLY A 214 0.79 -2.55 19.87
CA GLY A 214 0.45 -2.64 21.29
C GLY A 214 0.06 -4.06 21.74
N ARG A 215 -1.03 -4.63 21.20
CA ARG A 215 -1.54 -5.97 21.47
C ARG A 215 -1.83 -6.74 20.18
N ASP A 216 -1.99 -8.06 20.29
CA ASP A 216 -2.12 -8.93 19.13
C ASP A 216 -3.40 -8.72 18.31
N THR A 217 -4.46 -8.22 18.95
CA THR A 217 -5.78 -7.96 18.33
C THR A 217 -5.92 -6.58 17.69
N VAL A 218 -4.85 -5.76 17.65
CA VAL A 218 -4.81 -4.50 16.90
C VAL A 218 -3.74 -4.64 15.83
N ARG A 219 -4.15 -4.74 14.56
CA ARG A 219 -3.24 -5.16 13.48
C ARG A 219 -3.43 -4.39 12.20
N TYR A 220 -2.31 -4.04 11.60
CA TYR A 220 -2.25 -3.79 10.16
C TYR A 220 -2.14 -5.14 9.45
N SER A 221 -3.08 -5.43 8.56
CA SER A 221 -3.04 -6.63 7.73
C SER A 221 -1.96 -6.53 6.63
N GLY A 222 -1.54 -5.31 6.30
CA GLY A 222 -0.62 -5.06 5.19
C GLY A 222 -1.30 -5.10 3.83
N SER A 223 -0.52 -4.87 2.79
CA SER A 223 -0.96 -5.08 1.41
C SER A 223 -0.95 -6.57 1.05
N PRO A 224 -1.84 -7.04 0.14
CA PRO A 224 -1.84 -8.44 -0.29
C PRO A 224 -0.66 -8.81 -1.20
N LEU A 225 -0.04 -7.81 -1.83
CA LEU A 225 1.16 -7.94 -2.67
C LEU A 225 2.26 -6.99 -2.19
N LYS A 226 3.51 -7.30 -2.56
CA LYS A 226 4.66 -6.42 -2.31
C LYS A 226 4.69 -5.31 -3.36
N TYR A 227 4.84 -4.07 -2.93
CA TYR A 227 4.84 -2.91 -3.84
C TYR A 227 6.15 -2.13 -3.86
N SER A 228 7.16 -2.57 -3.12
CA SER A 228 8.48 -1.95 -3.05
C SER A 228 9.55 -2.95 -2.58
N GLY A 229 10.83 -2.59 -2.79
CA GLY A 229 11.95 -3.37 -2.31
C GLY A 229 11.99 -3.55 -0.79
N SER A 230 11.49 -2.58 -0.01
CA SER A 230 11.40 -2.69 1.46
C SER A 230 10.46 -3.81 1.92
N GLU A 231 9.55 -4.26 1.07
CA GLU A 231 8.61 -5.35 1.38
C GLU A 231 9.11 -6.72 0.89
N ALA A 232 10.25 -6.79 0.19
CA ALA A 232 10.74 -8.00 -0.47
C ALA A 232 10.88 -9.20 0.47
N LEU A 233 11.27 -8.95 1.73
CA LEU A 233 11.44 -9.98 2.75
C LEU A 233 10.22 -10.18 3.66
N THR A 234 9.13 -9.45 3.41
CA THR A 234 7.93 -9.48 4.24
C THR A 234 6.90 -10.43 3.64
N PRO A 235 6.58 -11.56 4.30
CA PRO A 235 5.48 -12.42 3.88
C PRO A 235 4.16 -11.66 3.92
N LYS A 236 3.31 -11.88 2.93
CA LYS A 236 1.95 -11.31 2.89
C LYS A 236 0.96 -12.34 3.42
N SER A 237 -0.10 -11.86 4.05
CA SER A 237 -1.12 -12.70 4.67
C SER A 237 -2.45 -11.98 4.74
N VAL A 238 -3.55 -12.74 4.81
CA VAL A 238 -4.78 -12.24 5.40
C VAL A 238 -4.84 -12.60 6.87
N VAL A 239 -5.57 -11.81 7.64
CA VAL A 239 -5.81 -12.07 9.06
C VAL A 239 -7.17 -12.75 9.19
N LEU A 240 -7.20 -13.93 9.80
CA LEU A 240 -8.44 -14.57 10.24
C LEU A 240 -8.56 -14.37 11.74
N ALA A 241 -9.64 -13.72 12.18
CA ALA A 241 -9.93 -13.49 13.59
C ALA A 241 -11.22 -14.22 13.97
N ASP A 242 -11.16 -15.06 14.99
CA ASP A 242 -12.34 -15.68 15.63
C ASP A 242 -12.68 -14.87 16.88
N ILE A 243 -13.89 -14.34 16.94
CA ILE A 243 -14.35 -13.38 17.95
C ILE A 243 -15.54 -13.99 18.67
N ARG A 244 -15.31 -14.50 19.89
CA ARG A 244 -16.33 -15.13 20.73
C ARG A 244 -16.86 -14.12 21.74
N ASP A 245 -17.03 -14.53 22.99
CA ASP A 245 -17.39 -13.67 24.10
C ASP A 245 -16.47 -12.43 24.21
N LYS A 246 -16.92 -11.40 24.93
CA LYS A 246 -16.16 -10.16 25.16
C LYS A 246 -14.72 -10.49 25.60
N GLY A 247 -13.74 -9.97 24.85
CA GLY A 247 -12.32 -10.18 25.09
C GLY A 247 -11.73 -11.54 24.66
N ASP A 248 -12.55 -12.50 24.21
CA ASP A 248 -12.09 -13.77 23.65
C ASP A 248 -11.93 -13.65 22.13
N VAL A 249 -10.71 -13.28 21.71
CA VAL A 249 -10.33 -13.13 20.30
C VAL A 249 -9.09 -13.95 20.02
N SER A 250 -9.16 -14.81 19.01
CA SER A 250 -8.00 -15.53 18.49
C SER A 250 -7.67 -15.06 17.07
N VAL A 251 -6.38 -15.02 16.75
CA VAL A 251 -5.87 -14.49 15.49
C VAL A 251 -4.98 -15.52 14.81
N GLU A 252 -5.23 -15.76 13.53
CA GLU A 252 -4.41 -16.58 12.65
C GLU A 252 -4.00 -15.76 11.42
N LEU A 253 -2.75 -15.90 11.00
CA LEU A 253 -2.26 -15.31 9.75
C LEU A 253 -2.25 -16.39 8.68
N VAL A 254 -3.09 -16.24 7.66
CA VAL A 254 -3.13 -17.16 6.53
C VAL A 254 -2.24 -16.59 5.41
N PRO A 255 -1.13 -17.26 5.04
CA PRO A 255 -0.20 -16.76 4.04
C PRO A 255 -0.86 -16.58 2.68
N LEU A 256 -0.43 -15.55 1.96
CA LEU A 256 -0.80 -15.29 0.58
C LEU A 256 0.37 -15.66 -0.33
N VAL A 257 0.07 -16.40 -1.40
CA VAL A 257 1.05 -16.82 -2.40
C VAL A 257 0.84 -15.97 -3.66
N PRO A 258 1.80 -15.12 -4.06
CA PRO A 258 1.67 -14.32 -5.27
C PRO A 258 1.90 -15.17 -6.52
N LEU A 259 1.41 -14.67 -7.67
CA LEU A 259 1.73 -15.25 -8.98
C LEU A 259 3.22 -15.05 -9.30
N ARG A 260 3.73 -13.85 -9.03
CA ARG A 260 5.14 -13.47 -9.13
C ARG A 260 5.55 -12.77 -7.85
N ASP A 261 6.61 -13.24 -7.20
CA ASP A 261 7.10 -12.55 -6.01
C ASP A 261 7.91 -11.30 -6.38
N LEU A 262 8.09 -10.38 -5.45
CA LEU A 262 9.02 -9.26 -5.59
C LEU A 262 10.29 -9.56 -4.81
N ARG A 263 11.42 -9.63 -5.54
CA ARG A 263 12.74 -9.96 -5.00
C ARG A 263 13.72 -8.81 -5.21
N VAL A 264 14.55 -8.58 -4.20
CA VAL A 264 15.69 -7.67 -4.29
C VAL A 264 16.96 -8.50 -4.40
N LEU A 265 17.62 -8.44 -5.56
CA LEU A 265 18.87 -9.17 -5.82
C LEU A 265 20.05 -8.20 -5.71
N ARG A 266 21.05 -8.56 -4.91
CA ARG A 266 22.20 -7.70 -4.60
C ARG A 266 23.49 -8.41 -4.98
N GLY A 267 24.40 -7.73 -5.69
CA GLY A 267 25.67 -8.35 -6.08
C GLY A 267 26.29 -7.76 -7.34
N SER A 268 27.30 -8.46 -7.88
CA SER A 268 27.78 -8.15 -9.22
C SER A 268 26.75 -8.60 -10.26
N LEU A 269 26.74 -7.95 -11.42
CA LEU A 269 25.83 -8.30 -12.51
C LEU A 269 26.01 -9.77 -12.94
N ASN A 270 27.26 -10.22 -13.05
CA ASN A 270 27.58 -11.59 -13.44
C ASN A 270 27.06 -12.59 -12.42
N ASP A 271 27.22 -12.34 -11.12
CA ASP A 271 26.75 -13.27 -10.07
C ASP A 271 25.22 -13.41 -10.11
N ILE A 272 24.50 -12.31 -10.28
CA ILE A 272 23.03 -12.30 -10.35
C ILE A 272 22.55 -13.09 -11.59
N VAL A 273 23.16 -12.83 -12.75
CA VAL A 273 22.84 -13.54 -14.00
C VAL A 273 23.16 -15.03 -13.87
N HIS A 274 24.32 -15.39 -13.34
CA HIS A 274 24.71 -16.79 -13.13
C HIS A 274 23.76 -17.51 -12.18
N ALA A 275 23.42 -16.89 -11.04
CA ALA A 275 22.45 -17.46 -10.11
C ALA A 275 21.10 -17.73 -10.79
N GLY A 276 20.62 -16.79 -11.62
CA GLY A 276 19.36 -16.95 -12.33
C GLY A 276 19.39 -18.05 -13.38
N LEU A 277 20.54 -18.33 -14.00
CA LEU A 277 20.68 -19.45 -14.94
C LEU A 277 20.54 -20.82 -14.27
N ASP A 278 20.76 -20.92 -12.97
CA ASP A 278 20.60 -22.14 -12.18
C ASP A 278 19.19 -22.24 -11.53
N GLU A 279 18.45 -21.13 -11.44
CA GLU A 279 17.09 -21.12 -10.88
C GLU A 279 16.08 -21.80 -11.82
N VAL A 280 15.31 -22.75 -11.28
CA VAL A 280 14.21 -23.43 -12.01
C VAL A 280 12.88 -22.71 -11.79
N THR A 281 12.68 -22.11 -10.61
CA THR A 281 11.47 -21.40 -10.20
C THR A 281 11.88 -20.05 -9.62
N GLY A 282 11.39 -18.94 -10.20
CA GLY A 282 11.71 -17.58 -9.73
C GLY A 282 12.15 -16.61 -10.83
N ARG A 283 12.49 -17.09 -12.03
CA ARG A 283 12.90 -16.20 -13.14
C ARG A 283 11.82 -15.21 -13.58
N ASP A 284 10.56 -15.62 -13.43
CA ASP A 284 9.39 -14.79 -13.76
C ASP A 284 8.98 -13.84 -12.61
N ASP A 285 9.68 -13.88 -11.48
CA ASP A 285 9.46 -12.93 -10.38
C ASP A 285 9.86 -11.51 -10.78
N TYR A 286 9.29 -10.53 -10.08
CA TYR A 286 9.67 -9.15 -10.21
C TYR A 286 11.01 -8.89 -9.53
N ILE A 287 12.00 -8.46 -10.31
CA ILE A 287 13.36 -8.24 -9.82
C ILE A 287 13.66 -6.76 -9.69
N ILE A 288 14.08 -6.35 -8.48
CA ILE A 288 14.83 -5.12 -8.25
C ILE A 288 16.29 -5.53 -8.06
N ALA A 289 17.15 -5.18 -9.02
CA ALA A 289 18.58 -5.49 -8.97
C ALA A 289 19.36 -4.30 -8.41
N GLU A 290 20.16 -4.53 -7.37
CA GLU A 290 21.06 -3.53 -6.80
C GLU A 290 22.51 -4.00 -7.00
N LEU A 291 23.17 -3.36 -7.96
CA LEU A 291 24.49 -3.76 -8.44
C LEU A 291 25.61 -3.07 -7.67
N ASN A 292 26.73 -3.76 -7.49
CA ASN A 292 27.93 -3.17 -6.89
C ASN A 292 28.73 -2.30 -7.88
N GLU A 293 28.42 -2.41 -9.17
CA GLU A 293 29.09 -1.73 -10.27
C GLU A 293 28.08 -1.25 -11.32
N ALA A 294 28.54 -0.34 -12.18
CA ALA A 294 27.74 0.09 -13.32
C ALA A 294 27.48 -1.11 -14.26
N PRO A 295 26.23 -1.36 -14.67
CA PRO A 295 25.84 -2.56 -15.40
C PRO A 295 26.49 -2.71 -16.79
N GLY A 296 27.01 -1.62 -17.37
CA GLY A 296 27.60 -1.62 -18.71
C GLY A 296 26.68 -2.22 -19.77
N GLN A 297 27.25 -2.90 -20.77
CA GLN A 297 26.51 -3.58 -21.83
C GLN A 297 25.86 -4.91 -21.38
N GLY A 298 26.27 -5.45 -20.23
CA GLY A 298 25.82 -6.76 -19.74
C GLY A 298 24.38 -6.76 -19.23
N VAL A 299 23.77 -5.60 -19.00
CA VAL A 299 22.40 -5.51 -18.45
C VAL A 299 21.38 -6.24 -19.30
N SER A 300 21.62 -6.35 -20.61
CA SER A 300 20.75 -7.08 -21.53
C SER A 300 20.64 -8.58 -21.20
N GLU A 301 21.68 -9.18 -20.62
CA GLU A 301 21.65 -10.57 -20.16
C GLU A 301 20.76 -10.73 -18.91
N LEU A 302 20.74 -9.73 -18.02
CA LEU A 302 19.84 -9.72 -16.86
C LEU A 302 18.38 -9.82 -17.29
N TYR A 303 17.96 -9.03 -18.29
CA TYR A 303 16.60 -9.07 -18.82
C TYR A 303 16.26 -10.39 -19.55
N LYS A 304 17.25 -11.11 -20.09
CA LYS A 304 17.02 -12.43 -20.69
C LYS A 304 16.80 -13.49 -19.62
N VAL A 305 17.49 -13.40 -18.49
CA VAL A 305 17.38 -14.36 -17.38
C VAL A 305 16.18 -14.05 -16.49
N TYR A 306 15.91 -12.76 -16.24
CA TYR A 306 14.81 -12.24 -15.44
C TYR A 306 13.97 -11.27 -16.27
N PRO A 307 13.00 -11.76 -17.06
CA PRO A 307 12.20 -10.94 -17.97
C PRO A 307 11.44 -9.81 -17.27
N HIS A 308 11.09 -9.98 -15.99
CA HIS A 308 10.33 -9.01 -15.20
C HIS A 308 11.23 -8.18 -14.28
N THR A 309 12.45 -7.88 -14.72
CA THR A 309 13.33 -6.92 -14.04
C THR A 309 12.69 -5.53 -14.06
N MET A 310 12.24 -5.09 -12.89
CA MET A 310 11.53 -3.84 -12.66
C MET A 310 12.48 -2.65 -12.58
N ASN A 311 13.62 -2.83 -11.92
CA ASN A 311 14.54 -1.73 -11.67
C ASN A 311 15.97 -2.26 -11.50
N VAL A 312 16.95 -1.46 -11.97
CA VAL A 312 18.37 -1.74 -11.78
C VAL A 312 19.01 -0.48 -11.23
N THR A 313 19.59 -0.57 -10.04
CA THR A 313 20.34 0.52 -9.39
C THR A 313 21.78 0.11 -9.15
N VAL A 314 22.65 1.10 -8.92
CA VAL A 314 24.00 0.87 -8.43
C VAL A 314 24.03 1.29 -6.97
N ALA A 315 24.46 0.40 -6.07
CA ALA A 315 24.62 0.71 -4.67
C ALA A 315 25.62 1.88 -4.53
N SER A 316 25.11 3.05 -4.13
CA SER A 316 25.98 4.16 -3.76
C SER A 316 26.77 3.72 -2.54
N ARG A 317 28.11 3.73 -2.63
CA ARG A 317 28.95 3.51 -1.44
C ARG A 317 28.60 4.61 -0.45
N ASP A 318 28.03 4.24 0.70
CA ASP A 318 27.83 5.13 1.84
C ASP A 318 29.11 5.94 2.07
N ARG A 319 29.07 7.24 1.75
CA ARG A 319 30.05 8.17 2.32
C ARG A 319 29.71 8.23 3.80
N PRO A 320 30.66 7.94 4.71
CA PRO A 320 30.38 8.05 6.13
C PRO A 320 29.96 9.49 6.40
N SER A 321 28.85 9.63 7.12
CA SER A 321 28.30 10.88 7.62
C SER A 321 29.38 11.70 8.33
N GLY A 322 30.00 12.63 7.60
CA GLY A 322 30.98 13.58 8.10
C GLY A 322 30.42 14.98 7.96
N THR A 323 29.90 15.52 9.08
CA THR A 323 29.59 16.94 9.36
C THR A 323 28.70 17.70 8.35
N PRO A 324 27.63 18.38 8.79
CA PRO A 324 26.80 19.22 7.92
C PRO A 324 27.59 20.48 7.52
N GLY A 325 28.32 20.38 6.42
CA GLY A 325 28.80 21.54 5.67
C GLY A 325 27.68 21.99 4.74
N ALA A 326 27.06 23.11 5.07
CA ALA A 326 26.16 23.82 4.17
C ALA A 326 26.83 23.95 2.79
N VAL A 327 26.21 23.34 1.78
CA VAL A 327 26.42 23.75 0.39
C VAL A 327 25.05 24.20 -0.10
N GLU A 328 25.05 25.48 -0.46
CA GLU A 328 23.90 26.27 -0.82
C GLU A 328 23.04 25.61 -1.91
N MET A 329 21.74 25.71 -1.69
CA MET A 329 20.71 25.50 -2.66
C MET A 329 20.73 26.70 -3.62
N ASP A 330 21.56 26.63 -4.66
CA ASP A 330 21.43 27.51 -5.82
C ASP A 330 21.91 26.82 -7.10
N ARG A 331 20.94 26.39 -7.91
CA ARG A 331 20.93 26.45 -9.38
C ARG A 331 19.71 25.71 -9.92
N ALA A 332 18.58 26.41 -9.92
CA ALA A 332 17.64 26.28 -11.02
C ALA A 332 18.32 26.86 -12.27
N VAL A 333 19.06 26.03 -13.00
CA VAL A 333 19.51 26.35 -14.35
C VAL A 333 18.74 25.41 -15.27
N THR A 334 18.00 26.00 -16.19
CA THR A 334 17.38 25.38 -17.35
C THR A 334 18.45 24.58 -18.10
N VAL A 335 18.60 23.29 -17.79
CA VAL A 335 19.46 22.40 -18.57
C VAL A 335 18.63 21.94 -19.76
N HIS A 336 19.09 22.25 -20.97
CA HIS A 336 18.37 21.89 -22.18
C HIS A 336 18.37 20.34 -22.32
N PRO A 337 17.27 19.69 -22.74
CA PRO A 337 17.20 18.22 -22.84
C PRO A 337 18.31 17.58 -23.67
N ALA A 338 18.82 18.32 -24.66
CA ALA A 338 19.96 17.91 -25.47
C ALA A 338 21.27 17.79 -24.66
N ASP A 339 21.46 18.65 -23.65
CA ASP A 339 22.64 18.65 -22.80
C ASP A 339 22.60 17.45 -21.84
N LEU A 340 21.43 17.18 -21.24
CA LEU A 340 21.20 15.98 -20.44
C LEU A 340 21.45 14.69 -21.23
N PHE A 341 20.99 14.64 -22.49
CA PHE A 341 21.23 13.48 -23.34
C PHE A 341 22.70 13.36 -23.76
N ALA A 342 23.40 14.48 -24.00
CA ALA A 342 24.83 14.48 -24.31
C ALA A 342 25.66 13.99 -23.11
N GLU A 343 25.30 14.40 -21.90
CA GLU A 343 25.92 13.91 -20.66
C GLU A 343 25.66 12.41 -20.48
N PHE A 344 24.41 11.97 -20.66
CA PHE A 344 24.06 10.55 -20.62
C PHE A 344 24.81 9.72 -21.68
N TYR A 345 24.90 10.21 -22.93
CA TYR A 345 25.61 9.53 -24.01
C TYR A 345 27.11 9.40 -23.69
N ARG A 346 27.72 10.45 -23.17
CA ARG A 346 29.13 10.43 -22.75
C ARG A 346 29.35 9.47 -21.58
N ASP A 347 28.46 9.47 -20.59
CA ASP A 347 28.57 8.57 -19.44
C ASP A 347 28.38 7.10 -19.83
N MET A 348 27.57 6.83 -20.86
CA MET A 348 27.30 5.46 -21.35
C MET A 348 28.34 4.95 -22.35
N THR A 349 28.95 5.83 -23.15
CA THR A 349 29.84 5.43 -24.27
C THR A 349 31.30 5.81 -24.06
N GLY A 350 31.59 6.75 -23.16
CA GLY A 350 32.91 7.34 -22.98
C GLY A 350 33.33 8.31 -24.08
N GLU A 351 32.46 8.59 -25.06
CA GLU A 351 32.72 9.46 -26.20
C GLU A 351 31.76 10.65 -26.24
N GLU A 352 32.20 11.78 -26.80
CA GLU A 352 31.33 12.93 -27.06
C GLU A 352 30.49 12.70 -28.32
N LEU A 353 29.26 13.22 -28.34
CA LEU A 353 28.42 13.19 -29.54
C LEU A 353 29.14 13.91 -30.69
N ASN A 354 29.28 13.22 -31.83
CA ASN A 354 29.79 13.84 -33.05
C ASN A 354 28.73 14.75 -33.70
N ASP A 355 29.16 15.61 -34.63
CA ASP A 355 28.30 16.62 -35.24
C ASP A 355 27.05 16.02 -35.91
N TYR A 356 27.19 14.85 -36.53
CA TYR A 356 26.07 14.15 -37.16
C TYR A 356 25.04 13.64 -36.13
N GLN A 357 25.50 13.09 -35.00
CA GLN A 357 24.63 12.63 -33.92
C GLN A 357 23.95 13.80 -33.19
N ARG A 358 24.63 14.95 -33.06
CA ARG A 358 24.05 16.17 -32.48
C ARG A 358 22.91 16.73 -33.35
N GLU A 359 23.04 16.67 -34.67
CA GLU A 359 21.98 17.09 -35.58
C GLU A 359 20.76 16.15 -35.52
N ILE A 360 20.97 14.83 -35.46
CA ILE A 360 19.85 13.88 -35.24
C ILE A 360 19.14 14.15 -33.91
N LEU A 361 19.89 14.41 -32.84
CA LEU A 361 19.32 14.71 -31.53
C LEU A 361 18.47 15.99 -31.55
N LYS A 362 18.93 17.03 -32.25
CA LYS A 362 18.15 18.27 -32.44
C LYS A 362 16.86 18.00 -33.21
N ASP A 363 16.93 17.23 -34.29
CA ASP A 363 15.76 16.87 -35.10
C ASP A 363 14.75 16.04 -34.27
N CYS A 364 15.21 15.07 -33.48
CA CYS A 364 14.33 14.27 -32.62
C CYS A 364 13.65 15.10 -31.51
N ILE A 365 14.37 16.07 -30.91
CA ILE A 365 13.82 16.96 -29.89
C ILE A 365 12.82 17.94 -30.51
N TYR A 366 13.08 18.44 -31.72
CA TYR A 366 12.16 19.34 -32.44
C TYR A 366 10.88 18.62 -32.92
N VAL A 367 10.99 17.39 -33.40
CA VAL A 367 9.84 16.60 -33.88
C VAL A 367 8.97 16.09 -32.71
N GLY A 368 9.55 15.90 -31.52
CA GLY A 368 8.79 15.58 -30.30
C GLY A 368 8.26 16.79 -29.52
N GLY A 369 8.65 18.02 -29.91
CA GLY A 369 8.43 19.26 -29.15
C GLY A 369 7.50 20.29 -29.80
N GLY A 370 6.77 19.95 -30.87
CA GLY A 370 5.65 20.73 -31.40
C GLY A 370 4.62 19.77 -32.00
N GLU A 371 3.34 19.78 -31.65
CA GLU A 371 2.46 20.87 -31.22
C GLU A 371 1.83 20.62 -29.83
N GLU A 372 1.98 21.59 -28.91
CA GLU A 372 0.94 22.03 -27.96
C GLU A 372 0.93 23.56 -27.92
#